data_AF-A0A7L2HBV3-F1
#
_entry.id   AF-A0A7L2HBV3-F1
#
_cell.length_a   1.000
_cell.length_b   1.000
_cell.length_c   1.000
_cell.angle_alpha   90.00
_cell.angle_beta   90.00
_cell.angle_gamma   90.00
#
_symmetry.space_group_name_H-M   'P 1'
#
loop_
_entity.id
_entity.type
_entity.pdbx_description
1 polymer ?
#
loop_
_entity_poly.entity_id
_entity_poly.type
_entity_poly.pdbx_seq_one_letter_code
_entity_poly.pdbx_strand_id
1 'polypeptide(L)'
;FRFVKFSMPSIPDFETLFSQVQLFISTCNGEHIRYATDTFAGLCHQLTNALVERKQPLRGISILRQAIDKMQMNTNQLTSIHADLCQV
;
A
#
# COMPACT_ATOMS: atom_id res chain seq x y z
N PHE A 1 -34.38 -8.58 13.55
CA PHE A 1 -33.12 -8.54 12.78
C PHE A 1 -32.95 -7.16 12.14
N ARG A 2 -32.06 -6.31 12.67
CA ARG A 2 -31.74 -5.00 12.07
C ARG A 2 -30.71 -5.22 10.96
N PHE A 3 -31.10 -4.95 9.71
CA PHE A 3 -30.14 -4.77 8.63
C PHE A 3 -29.38 -3.47 8.92
N VAL A 4 -28.13 -3.61 9.37
CA VAL A 4 -27.19 -2.49 9.39
C VAL A 4 -26.88 -2.20 7.94
N LYS A 5 -27.54 -1.18 7.39
CA LYS A 5 -27.18 -0.62 6.10
C LYS A 5 -25.76 -0.10 6.28
N PHE A 6 -24.76 -0.84 5.80
CA PHE A 6 -23.39 -0.36 5.62
C PHE A 6 -23.47 0.78 4.60
N SER A 7 -23.96 1.96 5.00
CA SER A 7 -23.72 3.15 4.23
C SER A 7 -22.22 3.38 4.33
N MET A 8 -21.54 3.43 3.19
CA MET A 8 -20.17 3.94 3.17
C MET A 8 -20.19 5.29 3.91
N PRO A 9 -19.45 5.43 5.03
CA PRO A 9 -19.17 6.76 5.53
C PRO A 9 -18.55 7.54 4.38
N SER A 10 -18.90 8.83 4.29
CA SER A 10 -18.36 9.83 3.36
C SER A 10 -16.97 9.43 2.84
N ILE A 11 -16.82 9.37 1.50
CA ILE A 11 -15.59 8.95 0.82
C ILE A 11 -14.40 9.64 1.51
N PRO A 12 -13.50 8.89 2.16
CA PRO A 12 -12.39 9.50 2.88
C PRO A 12 -11.55 10.32 1.91
N ASP A 13 -11.14 11.50 2.35
CA ASP A 13 -10.17 12.31 1.62
C ASP A 13 -8.85 11.55 1.45
N PHE A 14 -8.09 11.94 0.43
CA PHE A 14 -6.85 11.24 0.08
C PHE A 14 -5.85 11.17 1.24
N GLU A 15 -5.74 12.21 2.07
CA GLU A 15 -4.81 12.23 3.21
C GLU A 15 -5.21 11.20 4.27
N THR A 16 -6.51 11.06 4.54
CA THR A 16 -7.03 10.03 5.44
C THR A 16 -6.72 8.64 4.90
N LEU A 17 -6.99 8.39 3.61
CA LEU A 17 -6.71 7.09 2.98
C LEU A 17 -5.21 6.81 2.95
N PHE A 18 -4.38 7.80 2.61
CA PHE A 18 -2.93 7.70 2.60
C PHE A 18 -2.39 7.33 3.98
N SER A 19 -2.87 8.02 5.03
CA SER A 19 -2.48 7.74 6.41
C SER A 19 -2.86 6.32 6.85
N GLN A 20 -4.03 5.84 6.44
CA GLN A 20 -4.47 4.47 6.71
C GLN A 20 -3.59 3.43 5.99
N VAL A 21 -3.27 3.66 4.72
CA VAL A 21 -2.38 2.77 3.94
C VAL A 21 -0.96 2.76 4.54
N GLN A 22 -0.44 3.93 4.91
CA GLN A 22 0.85 4.04 5.58
C GLN A 22 0.87 3.26 6.90
N LEU A 23 -0.14 3.43 7.74
CA LEU A 23 -0.26 2.70 9.01
C LEU A 23 -0.35 1.20 8.76
N PHE A 24 -1.15 0.78 7.77
CA PHE A 24 -1.29 -0.62 7.39
C PHE A 24 0.06 -1.22 6.98
N ILE A 25 0.80 -0.59 6.07
CA ILE A 25 2.11 -1.09 5.61
C ILE A 25 3.11 -1.18 6.77
N SER A 26 3.10 -0.20 7.68
CA SER A 26 4.00 -0.17 8.84
C SER A 26 3.69 -1.29 9.86
N THR A 27 2.41 -1.58 10.08
CA THR A 27 1.94 -2.51 11.12
C THR A 27 1.65 -3.92 10.63
N CYS A 28 1.52 -4.13 9.32
CA CYS A 28 1.18 -5.44 8.77
C CYS A 28 2.24 -6.52 9.10
N ASN A 29 1.77 -7.74 9.30
CA ASN A 29 2.63 -8.91 9.46
C ASN A 29 3.02 -9.44 8.08
N GLY A 30 4.32 -9.50 7.80
CA GLY A 30 4.87 -10.04 6.55
C GLY A 30 4.42 -11.48 6.28
N GLU A 31 4.19 -12.30 7.31
CA GLU A 31 3.70 -13.68 7.13
C GLU A 31 2.33 -13.73 6.47
N HIS A 32 1.41 -12.85 6.84
CA HIS A 32 0.09 -12.78 6.19
C HIS A 32 0.18 -12.19 4.79
N ILE A 33 1.08 -11.22 4.58
CA ILE A 33 1.32 -10.64 3.25
C ILE A 33 1.75 -11.71 2.25
N ARG A 34 2.51 -12.72 2.68
CA ARG A 34 2.93 -13.83 1.82
C ARG A 34 1.78 -14.65 1.23
N TYR A 35 0.62 -14.68 1.87
CA TYR A 35 -0.57 -15.36 1.35
C TYR A 35 -1.46 -14.46 0.48
N ALA A 36 -1.21 -13.15 0.49
CA ALA A 36 -1.99 -12.15 -0.25
C ALA A 36 -1.07 -11.19 -1.03
N THR A 37 0.01 -11.72 -1.60
CA THR A 37 1.05 -10.93 -2.28
C THR A 37 0.49 -10.14 -3.44
N ASP A 38 -0.42 -10.71 -4.24
CA ASP A 38 -1.06 -10.04 -5.37
C ASP A 38 -1.89 -8.84 -4.93
N THR A 39 -2.67 -8.98 -3.86
CA THR A 39 -3.48 -7.88 -3.32
C THR A 39 -2.62 -6.79 -2.71
N PHE A 40 -1.56 -7.17 -2.00
CA PHE A 40 -0.63 -6.23 -1.39
C PHE A 40 0.19 -5.45 -2.43
N ALA A 41 0.69 -6.13 -3.47
CA ALA A 41 1.32 -5.49 -4.61
C ALA A 41 0.34 -4.54 -5.32
N GLY A 42 -0.89 -4.98 -5.55
CA GLY A 42 -1.95 -4.13 -6.12
C GLY A 42 -2.20 -2.85 -5.33
N LEU A 43 -2.20 -2.93 -4.00
CA LEU A 43 -2.31 -1.75 -3.12
C LEU A 43 -1.11 -0.79 -3.31
N CYS A 44 0.10 -1.32 -3.39
CA CYS A 44 1.31 -0.53 -3.59
C CYS A 44 1.34 0.15 -4.98
N HIS A 45 0.94 -0.57 -6.02
CA HIS A 45 0.78 -0.01 -7.37
C HIS A 45 -0.23 1.13 -7.40
N GLN A 46 -1.41 0.95 -6.77
CA GLN A 46 -2.43 1.99 -6.68
C GLN A 46 -1.96 3.22 -5.89
N LEU A 47 -1.26 3.01 -4.78
CA LEU A 47 -0.66 4.08 -3.99
C LEU A 47 0.34 4.88 -4.82
N THR A 48 1.22 4.19 -5.56
CA THR A 48 2.24 4.78 -6.43
C THR A 48 1.59 5.64 -7.50
N ASN A 49 0.63 5.10 -8.24
CA ASN A 49 -0.11 5.86 -9.26
C ASN A 49 -0.78 7.10 -8.66
N ALA A 50 -1.45 6.95 -7.52
CA ALA A 50 -2.13 8.04 -6.83
C ALA A 50 -1.18 9.17 -6.36
N LEU A 51 0.07 8.84 -6.02
CA LEU A 51 1.11 9.81 -5.65
C LEU A 51 1.73 10.49 -6.86
N VAL A 52 1.98 9.74 -7.93
CA VAL A 52 2.49 10.27 -9.21
C VAL A 52 1.49 11.24 -9.82
N GLU A 53 0.21 10.88 -9.89
CA GLU A 53 -0.86 11.75 -10.41
C GLU A 53 -0.99 13.05 -9.61
N ARG A 54 -0.75 13.01 -8.29
CA ARG A 54 -0.78 14.17 -7.39
C ARG A 54 0.53 14.95 -7.34
N LYS A 55 1.57 14.54 -8.09
CA LYS A 55 2.91 15.14 -8.06
C LYS A 55 3.57 15.16 -6.68
N GLN A 56 3.26 14.16 -5.84
CA GLN A 56 3.87 13.98 -4.50
C GLN A 56 4.58 12.62 -4.33
N PRO A 57 5.38 12.15 -5.30
CA PRO A 57 5.96 10.80 -5.26
C PRO A 57 6.92 10.58 -4.09
N LEU A 58 7.63 11.63 -3.67
CA LEU A 58 8.58 11.61 -2.54
C LEU A 58 8.01 11.05 -1.23
N ARG A 59 6.70 11.25 -0.97
CA ARG A 59 6.05 10.74 0.25
C ARG A 59 5.90 9.22 0.24
N GLY A 60 5.91 8.59 -0.95
CA GLY A 60 5.75 7.15 -1.12
C GLY A 60 7.02 6.34 -0.91
N ILE A 61 8.21 6.94 -1.09
CA ILE A 61 9.49 6.21 -1.12
C ILE A 61 9.72 5.40 0.17
N SER A 62 9.52 6.03 1.33
CA SER A 62 9.72 5.37 2.64
C SER A 62 8.69 4.26 2.90
N ILE A 63 7.49 4.39 2.34
CA ILE A 63 6.39 3.45 2.49
C ILE A 63 6.60 2.24 1.58
N LEU A 64 6.92 2.48 0.30
CA LEU A 64 7.19 1.44 -0.69
C LEU A 64 8.42 0.62 -0.30
N ARG A 65 9.46 1.25 0.27
CA ARG A 65 10.61 0.54 0.83
C ARG A 65 10.20 -0.42 1.96
N GLN A 66 9.37 0.02 2.89
CA GLN A 66 8.85 -0.86 3.96
C GLN A 66 8.00 -2.00 3.39
N ALA A 67 7.19 -1.72 2.37
CA ALA A 67 6.38 -2.71 1.69
C ALA A 67 7.25 -3.79 1.01
N ILE A 68 8.34 -3.39 0.36
CA ILE A 68 9.35 -4.30 -0.20
C ILE A 68 9.98 -5.15 0.91
N ASP A 69 10.39 -4.53 2.01
CA ASP A 69 11.02 -5.23 3.13
C ASP A 69 10.08 -6.29 3.75
N LYS A 70 8.77 -6.04 3.74
CA LYS A 70 7.75 -6.97 4.24
C LYS A 70 7.40 -8.09 3.26
N MET A 71 7.45 -7.82 1.96
CA MET A 71 7.16 -8.82 0.92
C MET A 71 8.33 -9.75 0.64
N GLN A 72 9.55 -9.22 0.66
CA GLN A 72 10.72 -10.00 0.28
C GLN A 72 10.94 -11.16 1.26
N MET A 73 11.03 -12.38 0.75
CA MET A 73 11.46 -13.51 1.58
C MET A 73 12.96 -13.47 1.83
N ASN A 74 13.70 -12.97 0.83
CA ASN A 74 15.14 -12.88 0.80
C ASN A 74 15.47 -11.50 0.22
N THR A 75 16.55 -10.86 0.67
CA THR A 75 16.98 -9.52 0.22
C THR A 75 17.26 -9.39 -1.28
N ASN A 76 17.29 -10.51 -2.01
CA ASN A 76 17.58 -10.57 -3.44
C ASN A 76 16.34 -10.89 -4.29
N GLN A 77 15.15 -11.00 -3.68
CA GLN A 77 13.92 -11.23 -4.44
C GLN A 77 13.41 -9.93 -5.04
N LEU A 78 13.40 -9.86 -6.37
CA LEU A 78 12.68 -8.82 -7.08
C LEU A 78 11.18 -8.99 -6.88
N THR A 79 10.54 -7.93 -6.40
CA THR A 79 9.08 -7.80 -6.32
C THR A 79 8.61 -6.76 -7.33
N SER A 80 7.36 -6.81 -7.75
CA SER A 80 6.79 -5.80 -8.65
C SER A 80 6.85 -4.38 -8.07
N ILE A 81 6.85 -4.26 -6.73
CA ILE A 81 6.99 -2.99 -6.00
C ILE A 81 8.37 -2.33 -6.23
N HIS A 82 9.40 -3.09 -6.59
CA HIS A 82 10.69 -2.49 -6.96
C HIS A 82 10.57 -1.61 -8.20
N ALA A 83 9.70 -1.96 -9.16
CA ALA A 83 9.46 -1.13 -10.32
C ALA A 83 8.72 0.17 -9.92
N ASP A 84 7.77 0.08 -9.00
CA ASP A 84 7.06 1.25 -8.46
C ASP A 84 8.03 2.21 -7.75
N LEU A 85 8.96 1.68 -6.96
CA LEU A 85 9.97 2.49 -6.26
C LEU A 85 10.89 3.25 -7.23
N CYS A 86 11.15 2.71 -8.43
CA CYS A 86 11.90 3.42 -9.47
C CYS A 86 11.05 4.47 -10.22
N GLN A 87 9.72 4.39 -10.11
CA GLN A 87 8.78 5.27 -10.79
C GLN A 87 8.42 6.51 -9.96
N VAL A 88 8.43 6.41 -8.62
CA VAL A 88 8.36 7.56 -7.70
C VAL A 88 9.69 8.29 -7.57
#